data_AF-A0A2S2PAE2-F1
#
_entry.id   AF-A0A2S2PAE2-F1
#
_cell.length_a   1.000
_cell.length_b   1.000
_cell.length_c   1.000
_cell.angle_alpha   90.00
_cell.angle_beta   90.00
_cell.angle_gamma   90.00
#
_symmetry.space_group_name_H-M   'P 1'
#
loop_
_entity.id
_entity.type
_entity.pdbx_description
1 polymer ?
#
loop_
_entity_poly.entity_id
_entity_poly.type
_entity_poly.pdbx_seq_one_letter_code
_entity_poly.pdbx_strand_id
1 'polypeptide(L)'
;MVYVSKKSESSFLVYSSDNHNSTPDGTPGSIQFINIQVIPIRSRIKWFFVRIRSEDFKTLEEHIGHPIQIADNVKLQRSRTERFIEVFRDQVSQNPVYRGYSSAELAEDVCAGCLVNPPDVKLTKCCEDSNDIVNCTSCQCRPMWCVDCMAKWYESRQPQNDTTIWLSSKCTCPLCRQLFCILDVCPLENSDLAKTN
;
A
#
# COMPACT_ATOMS: atom_id res chain seq x y z
N MET A 1 31.61 21.25 5.94
CA MET A 1 32.26 20.16 6.70
C MET A 1 31.31 18.97 6.64
N VAL A 2 31.77 17.79 6.20
CA VAL A 2 30.92 16.61 6.04
C VAL A 2 31.12 15.70 7.25
N TYR A 3 30.05 15.28 7.90
CA TYR A 3 30.07 14.30 8.98
C TYR A 3 29.62 12.94 8.43
N VAL A 4 30.35 11.89 8.78
CA VAL A 4 30.07 10.52 8.34
C VAL A 4 30.15 9.61 9.56
N SER A 5 29.16 8.72 9.72
CA SER A 5 29.14 7.70 10.76
C SER A 5 28.72 6.36 10.18
N LYS A 6 29.18 5.26 10.77
CA LYS A 6 28.72 3.92 10.40
C LYS A 6 27.33 3.67 10.97
N LYS A 7 26.44 3.09 10.17
CA LYS A 7 25.07 2.74 10.60
C LYS A 7 25.02 1.79 11.80
N SER A 8 25.99 0.88 11.90
CA SER A 8 26.14 -0.06 13.04
C SER A 8 26.69 0.60 14.31
N GLU A 9 27.15 1.85 14.22
CA GLU A 9 27.74 2.60 15.33
C GLU A 9 26.98 3.91 15.58
N SER A 10 25.69 3.93 15.25
CA SER A 10 24.82 5.09 15.42
C SER A 10 23.45 4.66 15.90
N SER A 11 22.84 5.47 16.77
CA SER A 11 21.39 5.42 17.01
C SER A 11 20.67 6.47 16.17
N PHE A 12 19.40 6.22 15.87
CA PHE A 12 18.58 7.05 15.01
C PHE A 12 17.28 7.42 15.73
N LEU A 13 16.96 8.72 15.74
CA LEU A 13 15.75 9.24 16.37
C LEU A 13 15.03 10.19 15.41
N VAL A 14 13.79 9.86 15.03
CA VAL A 14 12.88 10.82 14.42
C VAL A 14 12.39 11.77 15.52
N TYR A 15 12.78 13.05 15.45
CA TYR A 15 12.44 14.04 16.49
C TYR A 15 11.39 15.06 16.05
N SER A 16 11.17 15.20 14.74
CA SER A 16 10.15 16.09 14.18
C SER A 16 9.69 15.63 12.78
N SER A 17 8.52 16.10 12.37
CA SER A 17 7.99 15.94 11.02
C SER A 17 7.33 17.23 10.55
N ASP A 18 7.43 17.50 9.24
CA ASP A 18 6.93 18.72 8.60
C ASP A 18 6.12 18.35 7.36
N ASN A 19 4.99 19.02 7.13
CA ASN A 19 4.15 18.81 5.95
C ASN A 19 4.30 19.96 4.96
N HIS A 20 4.44 19.64 3.68
CA HIS A 20 4.50 20.58 2.57
C HIS A 20 3.32 20.33 1.64
N ASN A 21 2.48 21.35 1.44
CA ASN A 21 1.28 21.28 0.61
C ASN A 21 1.55 21.56 -0.87
N SER A 22 2.80 21.81 -1.24
CA SER A 22 3.22 22.19 -2.58
C SER A 22 4.30 21.23 -3.08
N THR A 23 3.92 20.34 -4.01
CA THR A 23 4.88 19.58 -4.81
C THR A 23 5.23 20.40 -6.05
N PRO A 24 6.52 20.57 -6.40
CA PRO A 24 6.93 21.27 -7.64
C PRO A 24 6.30 20.67 -8.91
N ASP A 25 5.98 19.37 -8.88
CA ASP A 25 5.47 18.61 -10.02
C ASP A 25 3.93 18.66 -10.17
N GLY A 26 3.23 19.47 -9.34
CA GLY A 26 1.78 19.67 -9.44
C GLY A 26 0.90 18.51 -8.94
N THR A 27 1.49 17.47 -8.33
CA THR A 27 0.76 16.36 -7.71
C THR A 27 -0.07 16.86 -6.52
N PRO A 28 -1.40 16.69 -6.51
CA PRO A 28 -2.21 17.04 -5.36
C PRO A 28 -1.88 16.13 -4.16
N GLY A 29 -1.49 16.73 -3.04
CA GLY A 29 -1.22 16.03 -1.79
C GLY A 29 -0.22 16.76 -0.88
N SER A 30 -0.27 16.48 0.42
CA SER A 30 0.75 16.94 1.36
C SER A 30 1.92 15.94 1.40
N ILE A 31 3.13 16.38 1.07
CA ILE A 31 4.34 15.59 1.31
C ILE A 31 4.75 15.79 2.77
N GLN A 32 4.90 14.70 3.51
CA GLN A 32 5.50 14.74 4.84
C GLN A 32 6.99 14.42 4.76
N PHE A 33 7.81 15.28 5.36
CA PHE A 33 9.21 15.01 5.64
C PHE A 33 9.39 14.68 7.12
N ILE A 34 10.37 13.84 7.41
CA ILE A 34 10.79 13.50 8.77
C ILE A 34 12.24 13.88 8.97
N ASN A 35 12.55 14.41 10.15
CA ASN A 35 13.91 14.80 10.53
C ASN A 35 14.45 13.75 11.50
N ILE A 36 15.51 13.08 11.08
CA ILE A 36 16.17 12.01 11.81
C ILE A 36 17.47 12.55 12.38
N GLN A 37 17.62 12.48 13.70
CA GLN A 37 18.89 12.72 14.37
C GLN A 37 19.72 11.44 14.33
N VAL A 38 20.92 11.55 13.77
CA VAL A 38 21.92 10.48 13.78
C VAL A 38 22.88 10.77 14.93
N ILE A 39 22.94 9.85 15.89
CA ILE A 39 23.73 9.97 17.12
C ILE A 39 24.84 8.90 17.07
N PRO A 40 26.07 9.27 16.69
CA PRO A 40 27.19 8.34 16.69
C PRO A 40 27.52 7.89 18.11
N ILE A 41 27.81 6.60 18.28
CA ILE A 41 28.27 6.04 19.56
C ILE A 41 29.67 6.57 19.90
N ARG A 42 30.48 6.88 18.88
CA ARG A 42 31.85 7.40 19.05
C ARG A 42 31.83 8.92 19.30
N SER A 43 32.28 9.34 20.47
CA SER A 43 32.28 10.74 20.94
C SER A 43 33.02 11.77 20.08
N ARG A 44 33.85 11.33 19.12
CA ARG A 44 34.61 12.23 18.22
C ARG A 44 33.82 12.69 17.00
N ILE A 45 32.65 12.09 16.72
CA ILE A 45 31.79 12.46 15.60
C ILE A 45 30.62 13.25 16.16
N LYS A 46 30.40 14.47 15.65
CA LYS A 46 29.21 15.24 16.02
C LYS A 46 27.97 14.56 15.49
N TRP A 47 26.89 14.61 16.26
CA TRP A 47 25.56 14.24 15.76
C TRP A 47 25.16 15.16 14.61
N PHE A 48 24.34 14.64 13.71
CA PHE A 48 23.87 15.37 12.54
C PHE A 48 22.44 14.96 12.20
N PHE A 49 21.83 15.70 11.27
CA PHE A 49 20.46 15.45 10.84
C PHE A 49 20.41 14.93 9.41
N VAL A 50 19.49 14.00 9.19
CA VAL A 50 19.08 13.53 7.86
C VAL A 50 17.59 13.81 7.73
N ARG A 51 17.20 14.41 6.60
CA ARG A 51 15.79 14.66 6.26
C ARG A 51 15.41 13.78 5.09
N ILE A 52 14.34 13.01 5.24
CA ILE A 52 13.78 12.16 4.18
C ILE A 52 12.27 12.35 4.10
N ARG A 53 11.65 11.87 3.02
CA ARG A 53 10.19 11.74 2.97
C ARG A 53 9.75 10.61 3.89
N SER A 54 8.57 10.75 4.49
CA SER A 54 8.04 9.71 5.39
C SER A 54 7.78 8.38 4.67
N GLU A 55 7.50 8.40 3.37
CA GLU A 55 7.32 7.20 2.53
C GLU A 55 8.59 6.34 2.40
N ASP A 56 9.76 6.97 2.53
CA ASP A 56 11.06 6.29 2.45
C ASP A 56 11.52 5.73 3.82
N PHE A 57 10.73 5.92 4.89
CA PHE A 57 11.09 5.54 6.26
C PHE A 57 11.36 4.04 6.41
N LYS A 58 10.43 3.19 5.95
CA LYS A 58 10.57 1.72 6.04
C LYS A 58 11.79 1.23 5.25
N THR A 59 11.97 1.74 4.04
CA THR A 59 13.14 1.43 3.20
C THR A 59 14.45 1.80 3.91
N LEU A 60 14.50 2.97 4.55
CA LEU A 60 15.68 3.39 5.31
C LEU A 60 15.92 2.50 6.54
N GLU A 61 14.88 2.16 7.29
CA GLU A 61 14.97 1.27 8.46
C GLU A 61 15.49 -0.12 8.07
N GLU A 62 14.99 -0.70 6.98
CA GLU A 62 15.49 -1.95 6.41
C GLU A 62 16.97 -1.86 6.00
N HIS A 63 17.38 -0.75 5.35
CA HIS A 63 18.77 -0.53 4.98
C HIS A 63 19.68 -0.32 6.19
N ILE A 64 19.17 0.29 7.28
CA ILE A 64 19.92 0.45 8.53
C ILE A 64 20.10 -0.91 9.21
N GLY A 65 19.05 -1.75 9.20
CA GLY A 65 19.06 -3.10 9.78
C GLY A 65 18.79 -3.14 11.28
N HIS A 66 18.33 -2.03 11.87
CA HIS A 66 17.85 -1.96 13.25
C HIS A 66 16.83 -0.82 13.40
N PRO A 67 15.94 -0.86 14.42
CA PRO A 67 14.81 0.06 14.51
C PRO A 67 15.22 1.52 14.67
N ILE A 68 14.52 2.41 13.96
CA ILE A 68 14.65 3.86 14.15
C ILE A 68 13.64 4.30 15.21
N GLN A 69 14.10 4.94 16.30
CA GLN A 69 13.20 5.43 17.33
C GLN A 69 12.38 6.61 16.81
N ILE A 70 11.12 6.69 17.21
CA ILE A 70 10.22 7.81 16.88
C ILE A 70 9.83 8.47 18.20
N ALA A 71 10.08 9.77 18.33
CA ALA A 71 9.67 10.52 19.51
C ALA A 71 8.13 10.59 19.59
N ASP A 72 7.56 10.54 20.80
CA ASP A 72 6.11 10.45 21.04
C ASP A 72 5.29 11.57 20.38
N ASN A 73 5.90 12.75 20.21
CA ASN A 73 5.28 13.92 19.59
C ASN A 73 5.29 13.88 18.05
N VAL A 74 5.94 12.87 17.44
CA VAL A 74 6.05 12.73 15.99
C VAL A 74 4.99 11.78 15.47
N LYS A 75 4.07 12.31 14.66
CA LYS A 75 3.10 11.50 13.92
C LYS A 75 3.59 11.30 12.50
N LEU A 76 3.88 10.05 12.14
CA LEU A 76 4.09 9.67 10.74
C LEU A 76 2.72 9.56 10.06
N GLN A 77 2.53 10.33 9.00
CA GLN A 77 1.38 10.21 8.14
C GLN A 77 1.47 8.87 7.39
N ARG A 78 0.39 8.08 7.44
CA ARG A 78 0.22 6.94 6.53
C ARG A 78 0.40 7.41 5.10
N SER A 79 1.15 6.65 4.31
CA SER A 79 1.33 6.94 2.89
C SER A 79 -0.02 6.93 2.16
N ARG A 80 -0.10 7.62 1.02
CA ARG A 80 -1.31 7.62 0.18
C ARG A 80 -1.74 6.20 -0.17
N THR A 81 -0.77 5.34 -0.50
CA THR A 81 -1.00 3.92 -0.78
C THR A 81 -1.53 3.17 0.44
N GLU A 82 -0.99 3.39 1.64
CA GLU A 82 -1.50 2.74 2.87
C GLU A 82 -2.95 3.14 3.16
N ARG A 83 -3.30 4.42 3.03
CA ARG A 83 -4.69 4.88 3.19
C ARG A 83 -5.62 4.29 2.13
N PHE A 84 -5.16 4.22 0.88
CA PHE A 84 -5.94 3.62 -0.18
C PHE A 84 -6.20 2.13 0.05
N ILE A 85 -5.18 1.37 0.49
CA ILE A 85 -5.34 -0.06 0.81
C ILE A 85 -6.41 -0.25 1.89
N GLU A 86 -6.44 0.59 2.92
CA GLU A 86 -7.46 0.52 3.98
C GLU A 86 -8.87 0.74 3.42
N VAL A 87 -9.08 1.83 2.69
CA VAL A 87 -10.39 2.11 2.06
C VAL A 87 -10.78 1.00 1.08
N PHE A 88 -9.81 0.49 0.31
CA PHE A 88 -10.05 -0.58 -0.64
C PHE A 88 -10.49 -1.87 0.06
N ARG A 89 -9.83 -2.25 1.17
CA ARG A 89 -10.25 -3.40 1.99
C ARG A 89 -11.66 -3.22 2.54
N ASP A 90 -11.97 -2.04 3.07
CA ASP A 90 -13.29 -1.74 3.62
C ASP A 90 -14.37 -1.89 2.54
N GLN A 91 -14.15 -1.35 1.34
CA GLN A 91 -15.08 -1.53 0.22
C GLN A 91 -15.20 -2.98 -0.23
N VAL A 92 -14.08 -3.71 -0.36
CA VAL A 92 -14.07 -5.12 -0.76
C VAL A 92 -14.75 -6.02 0.27
N SER A 93 -14.68 -5.69 1.56
CA SER A 93 -15.37 -6.45 2.62
C SER A 93 -16.89 -6.44 2.48
N GLN A 94 -17.45 -5.44 1.78
CA GLN A 94 -18.88 -5.30 1.52
C GLN A 94 -19.32 -6.00 0.22
N ASN A 95 -18.37 -6.49 -0.60
CA ASN A 95 -18.69 -7.18 -1.83
C ASN A 95 -19.14 -8.63 -1.56
N PRO A 96 -19.87 -9.26 -2.50
CA PRO A 96 -20.26 -10.66 -2.39
C PRO A 96 -19.06 -11.59 -2.18
N VAL A 97 -19.20 -12.56 -1.26
CA VAL A 97 -18.19 -13.59 -1.01
C VAL A 97 -18.17 -14.60 -2.15
N TYR A 98 -17.00 -14.88 -2.69
CA TYR A 98 -16.79 -15.91 -3.70
C TYR A 98 -16.56 -17.28 -3.06
N ARG A 99 -17.42 -18.26 -3.41
CA ARG A 99 -17.42 -19.63 -2.84
C ARG A 99 -16.99 -20.72 -3.81
N GLY A 100 -16.44 -20.36 -4.98
CA GLY A 100 -16.07 -21.31 -6.03
C GLY A 100 -14.69 -21.95 -5.90
N TYR A 101 -13.93 -21.65 -4.83
CA TYR A 101 -12.64 -22.26 -4.52
C TYR A 101 -12.64 -22.77 -3.09
N SER A 102 -12.26 -24.02 -2.91
CA SER A 102 -12.07 -24.63 -1.58
C SER A 102 -10.75 -24.17 -0.96
N SER A 103 -10.69 -24.20 0.38
CA SER A 103 -9.45 -23.89 1.11
C SER A 103 -8.32 -24.87 0.75
N ALA A 104 -8.67 -26.11 0.39
CA ALA A 104 -7.71 -27.13 -0.02
C ALA A 104 -7.03 -26.81 -1.36
N GLU A 105 -7.76 -26.25 -2.33
CA GLU A 105 -7.21 -25.88 -3.65
C GLU A 105 -6.19 -24.73 -3.57
N LEU A 106 -6.27 -23.89 -2.54
CA LEU A 106 -5.41 -22.72 -2.35
C LEU A 106 -4.44 -22.87 -1.16
N ALA A 107 -4.40 -24.03 -0.51
CA ALA A 107 -3.68 -24.22 0.75
C ALA A 107 -2.16 -23.96 0.65
N GLU A 108 -1.58 -24.22 -0.52
CA GLU A 108 -0.14 -24.04 -0.79
C GLU A 108 0.17 -22.79 -1.64
N ASP A 109 -0.87 -22.08 -2.10
CA ASP A 109 -0.69 -20.91 -2.95
C ASP A 109 -0.27 -19.69 -2.12
N VAL A 110 0.70 -18.93 -2.65
CA VAL A 110 1.07 -17.61 -2.14
C VAL A 110 0.63 -16.52 -3.12
N CYS A 111 0.28 -15.36 -2.61
CA CYS A 111 -0.07 -14.19 -3.41
C CYS A 111 1.07 -13.85 -4.37
N ALA A 112 0.77 -13.76 -5.67
CA ALA A 112 1.71 -13.44 -6.74
C ALA A 112 2.38 -12.07 -6.60
N GLY A 113 1.78 -11.14 -5.85
CA GLY A 113 2.33 -9.81 -5.56
C GLY A 113 3.39 -9.81 -4.44
N CYS A 114 3.00 -10.18 -3.21
CA CYS A 114 3.91 -10.11 -2.06
C CYS A 114 4.70 -11.39 -1.79
N LEU A 115 4.28 -12.54 -2.33
CA LEU A 115 4.86 -13.87 -2.06
C LEU A 115 4.87 -14.27 -0.58
N VAL A 116 4.03 -13.62 0.24
CA VAL A 116 3.96 -13.82 1.70
C VAL A 116 2.57 -14.27 2.13
N ASN A 117 1.53 -13.50 1.79
CA ASN A 117 0.15 -13.80 2.19
C ASN A 117 -0.49 -14.79 1.22
N PRO A 118 -1.45 -15.62 1.66
CA PRO A 118 -2.26 -16.42 0.74
C PRO A 118 -3.14 -15.52 -0.15
N PRO A 119 -3.58 -16.00 -1.34
CA PRO A 119 -4.65 -15.35 -2.09
C PRO A 119 -5.94 -15.30 -1.29
N ASP A 120 -6.61 -14.15 -1.25
CA ASP A 120 -7.82 -13.95 -0.44
C ASP A 120 -8.94 -13.21 -1.19
N VAL A 121 -8.72 -12.86 -2.47
CA VAL A 121 -9.70 -12.23 -3.36
C VAL A 121 -9.75 -12.88 -4.74
N LYS A 122 -10.94 -12.83 -5.36
CA LYS A 122 -11.22 -13.25 -6.75
C LYS A 122 -11.89 -12.11 -7.50
N LEU A 123 -11.44 -11.86 -8.73
CA LEU A 123 -12.15 -10.97 -9.66
C LEU A 123 -13.36 -11.69 -10.27
N THR A 124 -14.57 -11.24 -9.97
CA THR A 124 -15.84 -11.75 -10.52
C THR A 124 -16.71 -10.54 -10.86
N LYS A 125 -17.28 -10.50 -12.06
CA LYS A 125 -18.15 -9.38 -12.44
C LYS A 125 -19.38 -9.36 -11.52
N CYS A 126 -19.48 -8.33 -10.70
CA CYS A 126 -20.58 -8.08 -9.76
C CYS A 126 -21.19 -6.70 -9.94
N CYS A 127 -20.51 -5.78 -10.63
CA CYS A 127 -21.09 -4.50 -10.99
C CYS A 127 -22.10 -4.62 -12.13
N GLU A 128 -23.05 -3.69 -12.15
CA GLU A 128 -23.94 -3.50 -13.29
C GLU A 128 -23.19 -2.83 -14.45
N ASP A 129 -23.68 -3.04 -15.67
CA ASP A 129 -23.18 -2.33 -16.84
C ASP A 129 -23.64 -0.87 -16.74
N SER A 130 -22.69 0.06 -16.85
CA SER A 130 -23.02 1.47 -16.95
C SER A 130 -23.35 1.83 -18.40
N ASN A 131 -24.06 2.94 -18.60
CA ASN A 131 -24.22 3.54 -19.93
C ASN A 131 -22.91 4.14 -20.48
N ASP A 132 -21.77 3.92 -19.80
CA ASP A 132 -20.46 4.29 -20.31
C ASP A 132 -20.04 3.40 -21.47
N ILE A 133 -19.11 3.90 -22.28
CA ILE A 133 -18.62 3.22 -23.49
C ILE A 133 -17.86 1.92 -23.16
N VAL A 134 -17.33 1.77 -21.93
CA VAL A 134 -16.49 0.61 -21.56
C VAL A 134 -16.95 0.00 -20.23
N ASN A 135 -17.51 -1.20 -20.30
CA ASN A 135 -18.02 -1.97 -19.17
C ASN A 135 -17.01 -2.98 -18.62
N CYS A 136 -17.17 -3.36 -17.35
CA CYS A 136 -16.41 -4.45 -16.75
C CYS A 136 -16.78 -5.79 -17.40
N THR A 137 -15.81 -6.69 -17.45
CA THR A 137 -15.91 -7.97 -18.15
C THR A 137 -15.55 -9.14 -17.23
N SER A 138 -16.11 -10.32 -17.52
CA SER A 138 -15.93 -11.50 -16.67
C SER A 138 -14.49 -12.02 -16.71
N CYS A 139 -13.84 -12.04 -15.54
CA CYS A 139 -12.50 -12.59 -15.35
C CYS A 139 -12.54 -14.08 -14.98
N GLN A 140 -11.85 -14.92 -15.74
CA GLN A 140 -11.77 -16.38 -15.51
C GLN A 140 -10.45 -16.83 -14.84
N CYS A 141 -9.59 -15.90 -14.42
CA CYS A 141 -8.35 -16.26 -13.73
C CYS A 141 -8.63 -16.84 -12.36
N ARG A 142 -7.83 -17.82 -11.93
CA ARG A 142 -7.84 -18.33 -10.56
C ARG A 142 -7.44 -17.24 -9.54
N PRO A 143 -7.87 -17.33 -8.27
CA PRO A 143 -7.39 -16.46 -7.20
C PRO A 143 -5.87 -16.60 -7.04
N MET A 144 -5.16 -15.48 -7.11
CA MET A 144 -3.69 -15.45 -7.04
C MET A 144 -3.16 -14.26 -6.26
N TRP A 145 -4.05 -13.42 -5.72
CA TRP A 145 -3.68 -12.13 -5.14
C TRP A 145 -4.34 -12.00 -3.77
N CYS A 146 -3.60 -11.41 -2.82
CA CYS A 146 -4.20 -10.89 -1.61
C CYS A 146 -4.80 -9.49 -1.88
N VAL A 147 -5.73 -9.06 -1.03
CA VAL A 147 -6.46 -7.79 -1.17
C VAL A 147 -5.52 -6.59 -1.22
N ASP A 148 -4.43 -6.62 -0.47
CA ASP A 148 -3.43 -5.54 -0.42
C ASP A 148 -2.70 -5.38 -1.74
N CYS A 149 -2.27 -6.50 -2.32
CA CYS A 149 -1.56 -6.49 -3.58
C CYS A 149 -2.52 -6.15 -4.73
N MET A 150 -3.79 -6.57 -4.65
CA MET A 150 -4.82 -6.14 -5.58
C MET A 150 -5.09 -4.63 -5.46
N ALA A 151 -5.16 -4.07 -4.25
CA ALA A 151 -5.31 -2.64 -4.00
C ALA A 151 -4.13 -1.85 -4.57
N LYS A 152 -2.88 -2.28 -4.31
CA LYS A 152 -1.68 -1.65 -4.89
C LYS A 152 -1.69 -1.68 -6.41
N TRP A 153 -2.09 -2.82 -7.00
CA TRP A 153 -2.23 -2.92 -8.45
C TRP A 153 -3.27 -1.94 -8.98
N TYR A 154 -4.43 -1.90 -8.33
CA TYR A 154 -5.52 -1.00 -8.67
C TYR A 154 -5.06 0.47 -8.60
N GLU A 155 -4.46 0.90 -7.49
CA GLU A 155 -3.92 2.25 -7.27
C GLU A 155 -2.94 2.66 -8.37
N SER A 156 -2.00 1.77 -8.71
CA SER A 156 -0.96 2.05 -9.70
C SER A 156 -1.50 2.36 -11.10
N ARG A 157 -2.75 1.99 -11.38
CA ARG A 157 -3.43 2.22 -12.66
C ARG A 157 -4.44 3.35 -12.62
N GLN A 158 -4.59 4.02 -11.48
CA GLN A 158 -5.49 5.15 -11.36
C GLN A 158 -4.83 6.47 -11.79
N PRO A 159 -5.63 7.46 -12.24
CA PRO A 159 -5.15 8.81 -12.49
C PRO A 159 -4.53 9.42 -11.22
N GLN A 160 -3.24 9.74 -11.27
CA GLN A 160 -2.50 10.19 -10.10
C GLN A 160 -2.80 11.65 -9.71
N ASN A 161 -3.46 12.38 -10.61
CA ASN A 161 -3.84 13.78 -10.47
C ASN A 161 -5.19 13.99 -9.77
N ASP A 162 -6.02 12.94 -9.64
CA ASP A 162 -7.32 13.04 -8.98
C ASP A 162 -7.64 11.73 -8.23
N THR A 163 -7.49 11.77 -6.91
CA THR A 163 -7.77 10.63 -6.02
C THR A 163 -9.26 10.44 -5.76
N THR A 164 -10.10 11.45 -6.04
CA THR A 164 -11.53 11.41 -5.70
C THR A 164 -12.30 10.41 -6.58
N ILE A 165 -11.78 10.13 -7.78
CA ILE A 165 -12.38 9.22 -8.75
C ILE A 165 -11.85 7.78 -8.66
N TRP A 166 -10.89 7.49 -7.78
CA TRP A 166 -10.23 6.18 -7.77
C TRP A 166 -11.22 5.03 -7.53
N LEU A 167 -12.12 5.17 -6.55
CA LEU A 167 -13.09 4.11 -6.22
C LEU A 167 -14.13 3.88 -7.32
N SER A 168 -14.47 4.93 -8.09
CA SER A 168 -15.41 4.84 -9.22
C SER A 168 -14.75 4.46 -10.55
N SER A 169 -13.43 4.38 -10.58
CA SER A 169 -12.66 4.07 -11.79
C SER A 169 -12.65 2.57 -12.10
N LYS A 170 -12.00 2.19 -13.20
CA LYS A 170 -11.84 0.79 -13.63
C LYS A 170 -10.35 0.47 -13.77
N CYS A 171 -10.00 -0.80 -13.65
CA CYS A 171 -8.64 -1.33 -13.78
C CYS A 171 -8.65 -2.60 -14.63
N THR A 172 -7.47 -3.04 -15.10
CA THR A 172 -7.32 -4.29 -15.85
C THR A 172 -6.74 -5.38 -14.97
N CYS A 173 -7.27 -6.59 -15.06
CA CYS A 173 -6.74 -7.75 -14.35
C CYS A 173 -5.23 -7.91 -14.63
N PRO A 174 -4.38 -8.13 -13.60
CA PRO A 174 -2.94 -8.30 -13.80
C PRO A 174 -2.55 -9.44 -14.74
N LEU A 175 -3.44 -10.40 -14.96
CA LEU A 175 -3.19 -11.63 -15.71
C LEU A 175 -3.84 -11.61 -17.09
N CYS A 176 -5.16 -11.52 -17.16
CA CYS A 176 -5.91 -11.61 -18.41
C CYS A 176 -6.33 -10.25 -19.00
N ARG A 177 -6.02 -9.15 -18.29
CA ARG A 177 -6.36 -7.77 -18.68
C ARG A 177 -7.85 -7.46 -18.83
N GLN A 178 -8.75 -8.37 -18.46
CA GLN A 178 -10.18 -8.07 -18.38
C GLN A 178 -10.42 -6.88 -17.45
N LEU A 179 -11.37 -6.03 -17.84
CA LEU A 179 -11.65 -4.80 -17.13
C LEU A 179 -12.52 -5.11 -15.91
N PHE A 180 -12.19 -4.52 -14.78
CA PHE A 180 -12.91 -4.70 -13.52
C PHE A 180 -12.95 -3.39 -12.74
N CYS A 181 -13.95 -3.21 -11.90
CA CYS A 181 -14.01 -2.14 -10.90
C CYS A 181 -13.89 -2.70 -9.49
N ILE A 182 -13.85 -1.84 -8.46
CA ILE A 182 -13.72 -2.30 -7.08
C ILE A 182 -14.83 -3.27 -6.64
N LEU A 183 -16.04 -3.13 -7.19
CA LEU A 183 -17.18 -4.01 -6.88
C LEU A 183 -16.99 -5.44 -7.40
N ASP A 184 -16.12 -5.62 -8.40
CA ASP A 184 -15.84 -6.94 -8.98
C ASP A 184 -14.78 -7.71 -8.17
N VAL A 185 -14.23 -7.12 -7.11
CA VAL A 185 -13.22 -7.75 -6.25
C VAL A 185 -13.93 -8.44 -5.10
N CYS A 186 -14.12 -9.75 -5.21
CA CYS A 186 -14.86 -10.53 -4.23
C CYS A 186 -13.90 -11.18 -3.21
N PRO A 187 -14.12 -11.04 -1.89
CA PRO A 187 -13.36 -11.80 -0.91
C PRO A 187 -13.66 -13.30 -1.05
N LEU A 188 -12.65 -14.14 -0.84
CA LEU A 188 -12.83 -15.59 -0.75
C LEU A 188 -13.47 -15.97 0.59
N GLU A 189 -14.23 -17.07 0.62
CA GLU A 189 -14.91 -17.56 1.83
C GLU A 189 -13.96 -17.76 3.04
N ASN A 190 -12.71 -18.14 2.79
CA ASN A 190 -11.70 -18.35 3.83
C ASN A 190 -10.93 -17.08 4.21
N SER A 191 -11.24 -15.94 3.60
CA SER A 191 -10.60 -14.66 3.90
C SER A 191 -11.13 -14.10 5.22
N ASP A 192 -10.25 -13.43 5.98
CA ASP A 192 -10.69 -12.65 7.15
C ASP A 192 -11.66 -11.52 6.77
N LEU A 193 -11.66 -11.08 5.51
CA LEU A 193 -12.61 -10.10 4.96
C LEU A 193 -14.04 -10.64 4.90
N ALA A 194 -14.21 -11.96 4.73
CA ALA A 194 -15.52 -12.60 4.62
C ALA A 194 -16.25 -12.75 5.96
N LYS A 195 -15.56 -12.51 7.10
CA LYS A 195 -16.12 -12.62 8.46
C LYS A 195 -16.98 -11.43 8.89
N THR A 196 -17.15 -10.45 8.00
CA THR A 196 -17.83 -9.17 8.30
C THR A 196 -19.29 -9.12 7.84
N ASN A 197 -19.84 -10.22 7.30
CA ASN A 197 -21.23 -10.34 6.84
C ASN A 197 -21.95 -11.54 7.46
#